data_AF-A0A151SLT7-F1
#
_entry.id   AF-A0A151SLT7-F1
#
_cell.length_a   1.000
_cell.length_b   1.000
_cell.length_c   1.000
_cell.angle_alpha   90.00
_cell.angle_beta   90.00
_cell.angle_gamma   90.00
#
_symmetry.space_group_name_H-M   'P 1'
#
loop_
_entity.id
_entity.type
_entity.pdbx_description
1 polymer ?
#
loop_
_entity_poly.entity_id
_entity_poly.type
_entity_poly.pdbx_seq_one_letter_code
_entity_poly.pdbx_strand_id
1 'polypeptide(L)'
;MAFTHNLFFLSSLVAITALVSLSSASLVQSRSLSDPSSSLAVRLKLEGEPSNCWDSLWQLQACSGEIVTFFLNGETYLGHSCCHAIRVIGHDCWPNIVDSLGFTNEETDVLEGYCDEAVLHSPPPPPPPQQQSIFDPKDIVP
;
A
#
# COMPACT_ATOMS: atom_id res chain seq x y z
N MET A 1 50.22 -5.58 -12.83
CA MET A 1 49.35 -4.89 -11.85
C MET A 1 47.86 -5.10 -12.14
N ALA A 2 47.40 -5.07 -13.41
CA ALA A 2 45.99 -5.31 -13.74
C ALA A 2 45.55 -6.80 -13.64
N PHE A 3 46.42 -7.75 -13.99
CA PHE A 3 46.09 -9.18 -13.94
C PHE A 3 45.88 -9.71 -12.52
N THR A 4 46.72 -9.26 -11.58
CA THR A 4 46.62 -9.60 -10.14
C THR A 4 45.37 -9.02 -9.50
N HIS A 5 44.94 -7.83 -9.95
CA HIS A 5 43.68 -7.22 -9.54
C HIS A 5 42.50 -8.06 -10.05
N ASN A 6 42.45 -8.37 -11.35
CA ASN A 6 41.38 -9.21 -11.92
C ASN A 6 41.28 -10.58 -11.23
N LEU A 7 42.41 -11.20 -10.87
CA LEU A 7 42.42 -12.48 -10.13
C LEU A 7 41.81 -12.33 -8.73
N PHE A 8 42.09 -11.22 -8.04
CA PHE A 8 41.53 -10.92 -6.72
C PHE A 8 40.02 -10.67 -6.78
N PHE A 9 39.56 -9.94 -7.81
CA PHE A 9 38.13 -9.69 -8.03
C PHE A 9 37.36 -10.99 -8.31
N LEU A 10 37.91 -11.88 -9.15
CA LEU A 10 37.28 -13.18 -9.43
C LEU A 10 37.25 -14.09 -8.20
N SER A 11 38.33 -14.11 -7.41
CA SER A 11 38.38 -14.88 -6.15
C SER A 11 37.34 -14.38 -5.14
N SER A 12 37.16 -13.06 -5.03
CA SER A 12 36.17 -12.46 -4.14
C SER A 12 34.74 -12.80 -4.56
N LEU A 13 34.44 -12.70 -5.87
CA LEU A 13 33.12 -13.02 -6.41
C LEU A 13 32.72 -14.48 -6.15
N VAL A 14 33.66 -15.43 -6.33
CA VAL A 14 33.42 -16.86 -6.07
C VAL A 14 33.21 -17.15 -4.58
N ALA A 15 33.93 -16.45 -3.69
CA ALA A 15 33.74 -16.60 -2.25
C ALA A 15 32.36 -16.10 -1.79
N ILE A 16 31.90 -14.96 -2.33
CA ILE A 16 30.59 -14.39 -2.01
C ILE A 16 29.46 -15.32 -2.47
N THR A 17 29.54 -15.88 -3.68
CA THR A 17 28.52 -16.81 -4.19
C THR A 17 28.48 -18.14 -3.42
N ALA A 18 29.62 -18.63 -2.96
CA ALA A 18 29.71 -19.82 -2.11
C ALA A 18 29.07 -19.62 -0.72
N LEU A 19 29.21 -18.42 -0.13
CA LEU A 19 28.59 -18.09 1.16
C LEU A 19 27.06 -18.03 1.06
N VAL A 20 26.53 -17.45 -0.02
CA VAL A 20 25.07 -17.36 -0.26
C VAL A 20 24.44 -18.75 -0.50
N SER A 21 25.20 -19.69 -1.05
CA SER A 21 24.72 -21.07 -1.28
C SER A 21 24.83 -21.96 -0.03
N LEU A 22 25.59 -21.56 1.00
CA LEU A 22 25.64 -22.29 2.28
C LEU A 22 24.46 -21.95 3.20
N SER A 23 23.84 -20.77 3.04
CA SER A 23 22.63 -20.37 3.80
C SER A 23 21.37 -21.17 3.46
N SER A 24 21.31 -21.89 2.33
CA SER A 24 20.15 -22.70 1.95
C SER A 24 20.13 -24.11 2.58
N ALA A 25 21.12 -24.48 3.39
CA ALA A 25 21.15 -25.75 4.13
C ALA A 25 20.56 -25.67 5.55
N SER A 26 19.87 -24.58 5.91
CA SER A 26 18.98 -24.60 7.08
C SER A 26 17.66 -25.26 6.69
N LEU A 27 17.59 -26.58 6.87
CA LEU A 27 16.31 -27.26 7.00
C LEU A 27 15.60 -26.65 8.20
N VAL A 28 14.66 -25.73 7.93
CA VAL A 28 13.64 -25.32 8.88
C VAL A 28 12.84 -26.59 9.19
N GLN A 29 13.20 -27.25 10.29
CA GLN A 29 12.38 -28.29 10.91
C GLN A 29 11.19 -27.58 11.58
N SER A 30 10.24 -27.10 10.79
CA SER A 30 8.91 -26.75 11.27
C SER A 30 8.09 -28.02 11.30
N ARG A 31 8.15 -28.77 12.42
CA ARG A 31 7.15 -29.80 12.71
C ARG A 31 6.03 -29.22 13.57
N SER A 32 4.81 -29.38 13.04
CA SER A 32 3.49 -29.31 13.68
C SER A 32 2.90 -27.91 13.87
N LEU A 33 1.73 -27.54 13.35
CA LEU A 33 0.56 -28.30 12.91
C LEU A 33 0.17 -27.94 11.47
N SER A 34 0.04 -28.97 10.63
CA SER A 34 -0.64 -28.86 9.35
C SER A 34 -2.14 -28.71 9.58
N ASP A 35 -2.62 -27.47 9.61
CA ASP A 35 -3.89 -27.16 8.96
C ASP A 35 -3.59 -26.23 7.78
N PRO A 36 -3.56 -26.73 6.53
CA PRO A 36 -3.31 -25.90 5.37
C PRO A 36 -4.37 -24.81 5.18
N SER A 37 -5.53 -24.88 5.87
CA SER A 37 -6.55 -23.83 5.84
C SER A 37 -6.24 -22.62 6.74
N SER A 38 -5.24 -22.70 7.61
CA SER A 38 -4.86 -21.62 8.55
C SER A 38 -3.73 -20.71 8.06
N SER A 39 -3.03 -21.06 6.97
CA SER A 39 -1.92 -20.24 6.50
C SER A 39 -2.43 -18.99 5.79
N LEU A 40 -1.87 -17.83 6.13
CA LEU A 40 -2.14 -16.53 5.48
C LEU A 40 -2.03 -16.63 3.95
N ALA A 41 -1.07 -17.43 3.46
CA ALA A 41 -0.90 -17.72 2.03
C ALA A 41 -2.11 -18.43 1.38
N VAL A 42 -2.82 -19.28 2.12
CA VAL A 42 -4.02 -19.99 1.63
C VAL A 42 -5.27 -19.12 1.76
N ARG A 43 -5.34 -18.25 2.78
CA ARG A 43 -6.45 -17.29 2.96
C ARG A 43 -6.43 -16.13 1.96
N LEU A 44 -5.23 -15.72 1.53
CA LEU A 44 -5.03 -14.71 0.49
C LEU A 44 -5.65 -15.07 -0.87
N LYS A 45 -6.18 -16.30 -1.04
CA LYS A 45 -6.95 -16.84 -2.18
C LYS A 45 -7.20 -15.82 -3.30
N LEU A 46 -6.15 -15.55 -4.07
CA LEU A 46 -6.17 -14.71 -5.28
C LEU A 46 -6.97 -15.37 -6.43
N GLU A 47 -7.64 -16.49 -6.14
CA GLU A 47 -8.53 -17.22 -7.04
C GLU A 47 -9.96 -17.14 -6.49
N GLY A 48 -10.49 -15.93 -6.48
CA GLY A 48 -11.90 -15.63 -6.21
C GLY A 48 -12.34 -14.57 -7.21
N GLU A 49 -13.52 -14.76 -7.81
CA GLU A 49 -14.19 -13.87 -8.77
C GLU A 49 -13.85 -12.39 -8.50
N PRO A 50 -13.40 -11.60 -9.50
CA PRO A 50 -13.04 -10.20 -9.29
C PRO A 50 -14.26 -9.51 -8.69
N SER A 51 -14.25 -9.34 -7.36
CA SER A 51 -15.32 -8.63 -6.69
C SER A 51 -15.35 -7.25 -7.32
N ASN A 52 -16.56 -6.74 -7.61
CA ASN A 52 -16.78 -5.43 -8.21
C ASN A 52 -15.98 -4.29 -7.53
N CYS A 53 -15.45 -4.55 -6.32
CA CYS A 53 -14.52 -3.75 -5.56
C CYS A 53 -13.14 -3.56 -6.19
N TRP A 54 -12.51 -4.59 -6.75
CA TRP A 54 -11.18 -4.43 -7.38
C TRP A 54 -11.26 -3.61 -8.66
N ASP A 55 -12.30 -3.86 -9.47
CA ASP A 55 -12.57 -3.07 -10.66
C ASP A 55 -12.93 -1.62 -10.30
N SER A 56 -13.73 -1.41 -9.25
CA SER A 56 -14.05 -0.07 -8.75
C SER A 56 -12.83 0.65 -8.17
N LEU A 57 -11.88 -0.09 -7.58
CA LEU A 57 -10.64 0.47 -7.05
C LEU A 57 -9.74 0.94 -8.19
N TRP A 58 -9.64 0.15 -9.26
CA TRP A 58 -8.92 0.54 -10.47
C TRP A 58 -9.56 1.75 -11.15
N GLN A 59 -10.90 1.79 -11.22
CA GLN A 59 -11.61 2.97 -11.71
C GLN A 59 -11.34 4.20 -10.84
N LEU A 60 -11.30 4.07 -9.52
CA LEU A 60 -10.97 5.15 -8.61
C LEU A 60 -9.54 5.68 -8.84
N GLN A 61 -8.59 4.79 -9.15
CA GLN A 61 -7.22 5.18 -9.51
C GLN A 61 -7.19 6.01 -10.80
N ALA A 62 -7.96 5.62 -11.82
CA ALA A 62 -8.10 6.39 -13.05
C ALA A 62 -8.71 7.79 -12.81
N CYS A 63 -9.58 7.92 -11.81
CA CYS A 63 -10.22 9.17 -11.39
C CYS A 63 -9.34 10.11 -10.57
N SER A 64 -8.12 9.70 -10.18
CA SER A 64 -7.23 10.50 -9.33
C SER A 64 -6.99 11.91 -9.86
N GLY A 65 -6.88 12.09 -11.18
CA GLY A 65 -6.73 13.40 -11.81
C GLY A 65 -7.93 14.32 -11.62
N GLU A 66 -9.16 13.79 -11.76
CA GLU A 66 -10.40 14.55 -11.54
C GLU A 66 -10.56 14.93 -10.07
N ILE A 67 -10.24 14.00 -9.16
CA ILE A 67 -10.31 14.21 -7.71
C ILE A 67 -9.32 15.29 -7.26
N VAL A 68 -8.06 15.20 -7.70
CA VAL A 68 -7.03 16.19 -7.34
C VAL A 68 -7.43 17.58 -7.88
N THR A 69 -7.88 17.64 -9.13
CA THR A 69 -8.29 18.91 -9.77
C THR A 69 -9.50 19.54 -9.07
N PHE A 70 -10.47 18.72 -8.64
CA PHE A 70 -11.62 19.16 -7.85
C PHE A 70 -11.19 19.87 -6.56
N PHE A 71 -10.23 19.30 -5.82
CA PHE A 71 -9.73 19.91 -4.58
C PHE A 71 -8.79 21.11 -4.80
N LEU A 72 -7.96 21.09 -5.85
CA LEU A 72 -6.99 22.16 -6.12
C LEU A 72 -7.64 23.43 -6.69
N ASN A 73 -8.60 23.27 -7.59
CA ASN A 73 -9.19 24.41 -8.32
C ASN A 73 -10.59 24.78 -7.82
N GLY A 74 -11.22 23.94 -7.01
CA GLY A 74 -12.63 24.10 -6.65
C GLY A 74 -13.57 23.96 -7.85
N GLU A 75 -13.07 23.43 -8.98
CA GLU A 75 -13.86 23.18 -10.19
C GLU A 75 -14.72 21.93 -10.05
N THR A 76 -15.87 21.94 -10.71
CA THR A 76 -17.11 21.44 -10.12
C THR A 76 -17.64 20.14 -10.69
N TYR A 77 -16.83 19.29 -11.33
CA TYR A 77 -17.38 18.04 -11.88
C TYR A 77 -16.43 16.85 -11.77
N LEU A 78 -16.86 15.88 -10.97
CA LEU A 78 -16.42 14.49 -11.07
C LEU A 78 -17.31 13.79 -12.10
N GLY A 79 -16.70 13.03 -13.01
CA GLY A 79 -17.42 12.20 -13.95
C GLY A 79 -18.34 11.20 -13.25
N HIS A 80 -19.40 10.78 -13.95
CA HIS A 80 -20.37 9.81 -13.42
C HIS A 80 -19.69 8.50 -12.98
N SER A 81 -18.73 8.01 -13.77
CA SER A 81 -17.91 6.84 -13.44
C SER A 81 -17.10 7.05 -12.17
N CYS A 82 -16.51 8.23 -11.98
CA CYS A 82 -15.74 8.55 -10.78
C CYS A 82 -16.61 8.62 -9.54
N CYS A 83 -17.78 9.26 -9.64
CA CYS A 83 -18.74 9.29 -8.53
C CYS A 83 -19.24 7.88 -8.17
N HIS A 84 -19.47 7.04 -9.17
CA HIS A 84 -19.88 5.65 -8.97
C HIS A 84 -18.78 4.85 -8.28
N ALA A 85 -17.53 4.93 -8.76
CA ALA A 85 -16.39 4.25 -8.15
C ALA A 85 -16.16 4.70 -6.70
N ILE A 86 -16.25 6.00 -6.41
CA ILE A 86 -16.15 6.53 -5.03
C ILE A 86 -17.24 5.94 -4.14
N ARG A 87 -18.49 5.89 -4.62
CA ARG A 87 -19.61 5.35 -3.85
C ARG A 87 -19.41 3.86 -3.55
N VAL A 88 -19.10 3.07 -4.57
CA VAL A 88 -18.91 1.62 -4.43
C VAL A 88 -17.73 1.33 -3.51
N ILE A 89 -16.61 2.05 -3.65
CA ILE A 89 -15.47 1.89 -2.75
C ILE A 89 -15.81 2.27 -1.31
N GLY A 90 -16.40 3.44 -1.09
CA GLY A 90 -16.66 3.96 0.25
C GLY A 90 -17.71 3.19 1.04
N HIS A 91 -18.75 2.65 0.38
CA HIS A 91 -19.84 1.96 1.06
C HIS A 91 -19.76 0.43 0.98
N ASP A 92 -19.54 -0.09 -0.23
CA ASP A 92 -19.76 -1.51 -0.50
C ASP A 92 -18.46 -2.32 -0.36
N CYS A 93 -17.32 -1.67 -0.56
CA CYS A 93 -16.04 -2.36 -0.66
C CYS A 93 -15.09 -2.09 0.49
N TRP A 94 -15.10 -0.93 1.12
CA TRP A 94 -14.22 -0.64 2.26
C TRP A 94 -14.20 -1.74 3.34
N PRO A 95 -15.35 -2.25 3.83
CA PRO A 95 -15.34 -3.37 4.79
C PRO A 95 -14.86 -4.69 4.17
N ASN A 96 -15.11 -4.92 2.88
CA ASN A 96 -14.79 -6.17 2.20
C ASN A 96 -13.37 -6.22 1.61
N ILE A 97 -12.68 -5.08 1.40
CA ILE A 97 -11.33 -5.05 0.83
C ILE A 97 -10.34 -5.66 1.80
N VAL A 98 -10.50 -5.41 3.10
CA VAL A 98 -9.64 -5.99 4.14
C VAL A 98 -9.91 -7.50 4.27
N ASP A 99 -11.17 -7.90 4.28
CA ASP A 99 -11.58 -9.31 4.35
C ASP A 99 -11.21 -10.09 3.06
N SER A 100 -11.27 -9.46 1.88
CA SER A 100 -10.91 -10.05 0.58
C SER A 100 -9.43 -10.36 0.47
N LEU A 101 -8.59 -9.70 1.26
CA LEU A 101 -7.17 -10.01 1.36
C LEU A 101 -6.91 -11.20 2.29
N GLY A 102 -7.97 -11.78 2.89
CA GLY A 102 -7.86 -12.96 3.72
C GLY A 102 -7.16 -12.70 5.05
N PHE A 103 -7.13 -11.44 5.52
CA PHE A 103 -6.71 -11.09 6.88
C PHE A 103 -7.86 -11.32 7.86
N THR A 104 -7.59 -11.71 9.10
CA THR A 104 -8.56 -11.57 10.19
C THR A 104 -8.47 -10.18 10.80
N ASN A 105 -9.48 -9.81 11.58
CA ASN A 105 -9.46 -8.61 12.40
C ASN A 105 -8.22 -8.56 13.32
N GLU A 106 -7.82 -9.68 13.92
CA GLU A 106 -6.66 -9.74 14.81
C GLU A 106 -5.33 -9.53 14.06
N GLU A 107 -5.21 -10.07 12.84
CA GLU A 107 -4.04 -9.83 12.00
C GLU A 107 -3.97 -8.37 11.56
N THR A 108 -5.11 -7.76 11.20
CA THR A 108 -5.19 -6.34 10.85
C THR A 108 -4.81 -5.43 12.03
N ASP A 109 -5.29 -5.72 13.24
CA ASP A 109 -4.96 -4.97 14.46
C ASP A 109 -3.44 -5.01 14.78
N VAL A 110 -2.81 -6.18 14.60
CA VAL A 110 -1.34 -6.30 14.74
C VAL A 110 -0.59 -5.46 13.71
N LEU A 111 -1.03 -5.47 12.45
CA LEU A 111 -0.41 -4.66 11.39
C LEU A 111 -0.59 -3.16 11.66
N GLU A 112 -1.76 -2.74 12.16
CA GLU A 112 -2.03 -1.36 12.55
C GLU A 112 -1.06 -0.88 13.63
N GLY A 113 -0.83 -1.69 14.67
CA GLY A 113 0.15 -1.37 15.71
C GLY A 113 1.59 -1.21 15.20
N TYR A 114 2.00 -1.97 14.19
CA TYR A 114 3.30 -1.77 13.53
C TYR A 114 3.37 -0.46 12.74
N CYS A 115 2.29 -0.08 12.06
CA CYS A 115 2.22 1.16 11.28
C CYS A 115 2.25 2.40 12.20
N ASP A 116 1.55 2.36 13.33
CA ASP A 116 1.54 3.45 14.30
C ASP A 116 2.94 3.73 14.84
N GLU A 117 3.70 2.68 15.17
CA GLU A 117 5.09 2.83 15.61
C GLU A 117 5.98 3.44 14.52
N ALA A 118 5.73 3.12 13.25
CA ALA A 118 6.46 3.73 12.13
C ALA A 118 6.13 5.22 11.94
N VAL A 119 4.88 5.63 12.21
CA VAL A 119 4.48 7.04 12.20
C VAL A 119 5.17 7.82 13.32
N LEU A 120 5.25 7.25 14.53
CA LEU A 120 5.95 7.89 15.65
C LEU A 120 7.44 8.13 15.38
N HIS A 121 8.07 7.27 14.59
CA HIS A 121 9.46 7.39 14.17
C HIS A 121 9.67 8.21 12.88
N SER A 122 8.59 8.69 12.26
CA SER A 122 8.67 9.48 11.03
C SER A 122 8.90 10.97 11.34
N PRO A 123 9.70 11.69 10.53
CA PRO A 123 9.83 13.13 10.66
C PRO A 123 8.47 13.81 10.46
N PRO A 124 8.20 14.94 11.15
CA PRO A 124 6.91 15.61 11.07
C PRO A 124 6.61 16.06 9.63
N PRO A 125 5.36 15.94 9.17
CA PRO A 125 4.97 16.40 7.84
C PRO A 125 5.20 17.90 7.68
N PRO A 126 5.52 18.39 6.47
CA PRO A 126 5.68 19.80 6.21
C PRO A 126 4.40 20.56 6.58
N PRO A 127 4.50 21.78 7.14
CA PRO A 127 3.33 22.56 7.51
C PRO A 127 2.45 22.81 6.28
N PRO A 128 1.11 22.70 6.41
CA PRO A 128 0.20 22.98 5.31
C PRO A 128 0.37 24.43 4.83
N PRO A 129 0.19 24.71 3.52
CA PRO A 129 0.22 26.08 3.01
C PRO A 129 -0.78 26.94 3.79
N GLN A 130 -0.30 28.02 4.43
CA GLN A 130 -1.16 28.96 5.11
C GLN A 130 -2.09 29.62 4.08
N GLN A 131 -3.35 29.17 4.02
CA GLN A 131 -4.41 29.94 3.38
C GLN A 131 -4.52 31.27 4.11
N GLN A 132 -3.90 32.31 3.56
CA GLN A 132 -4.32 33.69 3.82
C GLN A 132 -5.73 33.84 3.24
N SER A 133 -6.73 33.39 4.01
CA SER A 133 -8.11 33.82 3.80
C SER A 133 -8.16 35.29 4.21
N ILE A 134 -7.96 36.15 3.22
CA ILE A 134 -8.41 37.52 3.27
C ILE A 134 -9.92 37.44 3.50
N PHE A 135 -10.33 37.74 4.73
CA PHE A 135 -11.67 38.23 5.02
C PHE A 135 -11.84 39.48 4.14
N ASP A 136 -12.68 39.40 3.12
CA ASP A 136 -13.27 40.58 2.47
C ASP A 136 -14.70 40.72 2.98
N PRO A 137 -14.97 41.61 3.96
CA PRO A 137 -16.31 41.99 4.34
C PRO A 137 -16.74 43.13 3.42
N LYS A 138 -17.40 42.81 2.30
CA LYS A 138 -18.10 43.83 1.53
C LYS A 138 -19.31 43.34 0.76
N ASP A 139 -20.29 42.84 1.51
CA ASP A 139 -21.70 42.99 1.15
C ASP A 139 -22.40 43.78 2.26
N ILE A 140 -22.28 45.11 2.15
CA ILE A 140 -23.17 46.08 2.77
C ILE A 140 -23.67 46.98 1.63
N VAL A 141 -24.98 47.28 1.69
CA VAL A 141 -25.76 48.35 1.04
C VAL A 141 -26.82 47.81 0.05
N PRO A 142 -28.07 48.32 0.10
CA PRO A 142 -28.93 48.60 1.25
C PRO A 142 -30.29 47.87 1.18
#